data_AF-A0A6B2UPJ5-F1
#
_entry.id   AF-A0A6B2UPJ5-F1
#
_cell.length_a   1.000
_cell.length_b   1.000
_cell.length_c   1.000
_cell.angle_alpha   90.00
_cell.angle_beta   90.00
_cell.angle_gamma   90.00
#
_symmetry.space_group_name_H-M   'P 1'
#
loop_
_entity.id
_entity.type
_entity.pdbx_description
1 polymer ?
#
loop_
_entity_poly.entity_id
_entity_poly.type
_entity_poly.pdbx_seq_one_letter_code
_entity_poly.pdbx_strand_id
1 'polypeptide(L)'
;TDAHAPGFARALRDAGGPDGFAGALVYTPALPVPLAEELIRGTRVLILPSAWAAPGPDDVAHSPDASAWTPAELPPGPAGSRRLVLGWHSASGVTRWHTPEDISAAALALLDAPAPADAVLGEVRPWSARPA
;
A
#
# COMPACT_ATOMS: atom_id res chain seq x y z
N THR A 1 18.41 5.30 0.68
CA THR A 1 17.39 5.13 -0.38
C THR A 1 17.61 6.18 -1.44
N ASP A 2 17.53 5.82 -2.72
CA ASP A 2 17.76 6.72 -3.88
C ASP A 2 16.75 7.86 -3.99
N ALA A 3 15.70 7.84 -3.17
CA ALA A 3 14.70 8.90 -3.09
C ALA A 3 15.31 10.28 -2.75
N HIS A 4 16.47 10.31 -2.08
CA HIS A 4 17.22 11.54 -1.80
C HIS A 4 18.33 11.84 -2.82
N ALA A 5 18.38 11.13 -3.94
CA ALA A 5 19.39 11.37 -4.97
C ALA A 5 19.25 12.79 -5.53
N PRO A 6 20.35 13.54 -5.66
CA PRO A 6 20.34 14.86 -6.28
C PRO A 6 19.68 14.82 -7.66
N GLY A 7 18.69 15.68 -7.90
CA GLY A 7 17.99 15.78 -9.18
C GLY A 7 16.79 14.87 -9.36
N PHE A 8 16.52 13.92 -8.46
CA PHE A 8 15.35 13.02 -8.55
C PHE A 8 14.02 13.78 -8.67
N ALA A 9 13.79 14.78 -7.81
CA ALA A 9 12.60 15.62 -7.86
C ALA A 9 12.44 16.41 -9.17
N ARG A 10 13.54 16.77 -9.83
CA ARG A 10 13.50 17.41 -11.15
C ARG A 10 13.14 16.40 -12.23
N ALA A 11 13.84 15.25 -12.26
CA ALA A 11 13.58 14.19 -13.22
C ALA A 11 12.12 13.70 -13.16
N LEU A 12 11.56 13.59 -11.94
CA LEU A 12 10.18 13.19 -11.76
C LEU A 12 9.20 14.25 -12.28
N ARG A 13 9.44 15.53 -12.02
CA ARG A 13 8.62 16.63 -12.58
C ARG A 13 8.69 16.67 -14.10
N ASP A 14 9.89 16.51 -14.66
CA ASP A 14 10.10 16.50 -16.11
C ASP A 14 9.36 15.31 -16.75
N ALA A 15 9.36 14.13 -16.10
CA ALA A 15 8.64 12.95 -16.57
C ALA A 15 7.12 13.08 -16.49
N GLY A 16 6.59 13.81 -15.50
CA GLY A 16 5.15 14.06 -15.37
C GLY A 16 4.62 15.09 -16.38
N GLY A 17 5.49 15.87 -17.02
CA GLY A 17 5.09 16.90 -17.96
C GLY A 17 4.29 18.05 -17.30
N PRO A 18 3.63 18.90 -18.12
CA PRO A 18 2.93 20.09 -17.62
C PRO A 18 1.72 19.78 -16.73
N ASP A 19 1.04 18.66 -16.98
CA ASP A 19 -0.15 18.24 -16.23
C ASP A 19 0.20 17.38 -15.00
N GLY A 20 1.45 16.95 -14.88
CA GLY A 20 1.91 16.02 -13.85
C GLY A 20 1.34 14.61 -14.01
N PHE A 21 1.56 13.79 -12.99
CA PHE A 21 0.99 12.44 -12.95
C PHE A 21 -0.46 12.45 -12.47
N ALA A 22 -1.34 11.73 -13.16
CA ALA A 22 -2.71 11.50 -12.72
C ALA A 22 -2.79 10.76 -11.37
N GLY A 23 -1.77 9.96 -11.06
CA GLY A 23 -1.61 9.32 -9.77
C GLY A 23 -0.29 8.55 -9.67
N ALA A 24 -0.08 7.89 -8.54
CA ALA A 24 1.12 7.09 -8.32
C ALA A 24 0.85 5.85 -7.48
N LEU A 25 1.61 4.80 -7.76
CA LEU A 25 1.70 3.59 -6.94
C LEU A 25 2.99 3.66 -6.14
N VAL A 26 2.91 3.59 -4.82
CA VAL A 26 4.03 3.84 -3.92
C VAL A 26 4.23 2.63 -3.03
N TYR A 27 5.29 1.86 -3.28
CA TYR A 27 5.69 0.76 -2.41
C TYR A 27 6.33 1.31 -1.13
N THR A 28 5.74 0.97 0.03
CA THR A 28 6.28 1.34 1.34
C THR A 28 7.13 0.20 1.90
N PRO A 29 8.24 0.49 2.61
CA PRO A 29 8.76 1.82 2.94
C PRO A 29 9.75 2.37 1.89
N ALA A 30 9.81 1.81 0.67
CA ALA A 30 10.84 2.16 -0.31
C ALA A 30 10.86 3.66 -0.68
N LEU A 31 9.70 4.31 -0.71
CA LEU A 31 9.57 5.77 -0.77
C LEU A 31 8.90 6.29 0.51
N PRO A 32 9.56 7.16 1.29
CA PRO A 32 8.92 7.80 2.44
C PRO A 32 7.69 8.60 2.02
N VAL A 33 6.60 8.45 2.78
CA VAL A 33 5.31 9.07 2.48
C VAL A 33 5.36 10.60 2.34
N PRO A 34 6.06 11.36 3.22
CA PRO A 34 6.15 12.82 3.06
C PRO A 34 6.78 13.24 1.72
N LEU A 35 7.77 12.49 1.25
CA LEU A 35 8.41 12.76 -0.03
C LEU A 35 7.48 12.43 -1.21
N ALA A 36 6.66 11.38 -1.10
CA ALA A 36 5.66 11.07 -2.11
C ALA A 36 4.59 12.18 -2.22
N GLU A 37 4.18 12.78 -1.10
CA GLU A 37 3.22 13.90 -1.08
C GLU A 37 3.77 15.16 -1.75
N GLU A 38 5.04 15.49 -1.49
CA GLU A 38 5.69 16.65 -2.12
C GLU A 38 5.82 16.49 -3.63
N LEU A 39 6.11 15.26 -4.07
CA LEU A 39 6.47 14.95 -5.45
C LEU A 39 5.26 14.68 -6.35
N ILE A 40 4.18 14.12 -5.79
CA ILE A 40 3.01 13.67 -6.55
C ILE A 40 1.79 14.40 -6.01
N ARG A 41 1.20 15.29 -6.81
CA ARG A 41 0.01 16.06 -6.41
C ARG A 41 -1.32 15.32 -6.62
N GLY A 42 -1.32 14.24 -7.39
CA GLY A 42 -2.50 13.41 -7.69
C GLY A 42 -2.81 12.34 -6.64
N THR A 43 -3.76 11.45 -6.94
CA THR A 43 -4.10 10.33 -6.05
C THR A 43 -2.92 9.37 -5.90
N ARG A 44 -2.61 8.98 -4.67
CA ARG A 44 -1.52 8.04 -4.38
C ARG A 44 -2.08 6.75 -3.82
N VAL A 45 -1.66 5.60 -4.34
CA VAL A 45 -1.92 4.30 -3.73
C VAL A 45 -0.66 3.86 -2.99
N LEU A 46 -0.73 3.84 -1.66
CA LEU A 46 0.32 3.34 -0.79
C LEU A 46 0.17 1.82 -0.69
N ILE A 47 1.14 1.08 -1.23
CA ILE A 47 1.18 -0.37 -1.18
C ILE A 47 1.91 -0.77 0.11
N LEU A 48 1.19 -1.42 1.01
CA LEU A 48 1.63 -1.76 2.36
C LEU A 48 1.80 -3.28 2.48
N PRO A 49 2.99 -3.79 2.87
CA PRO A 49 3.18 -5.21 3.16
C PRO A 49 2.24 -5.72 4.27
N SER A 50 1.97 -7.02 4.29
CA SER A 50 1.09 -7.67 5.29
C SER A 50 1.50 -7.46 6.74
N ALA A 51 2.79 -7.18 6.99
CA ALA A 51 3.29 -6.82 8.32
C ALA A 51 2.60 -5.58 8.91
N TRP A 52 2.10 -4.67 8.08
CA TRP A 52 1.34 -3.49 8.52
C TRP A 52 -0.08 -3.83 8.99
N ALA A 53 -0.58 -5.01 8.63
CA ALA A 53 -1.86 -5.55 9.07
C ALA A 53 -1.68 -6.71 10.07
N ALA A 54 -0.44 -7.00 10.48
CA ALA A 54 -0.19 -8.02 11.50
C ALA A 54 -0.49 -7.42 12.88
N PRO A 55 -1.34 -8.04 13.71
CA PRO A 55 -1.45 -7.64 15.11
C PRO A 55 -0.07 -7.77 15.78
N GLY A 56 0.42 -6.68 16.37
CA GLY A 56 1.75 -6.62 16.98
C GLY A 56 1.87 -7.53 18.22
N PRO A 57 3.09 -7.86 18.67
CA PRO A 57 3.29 -8.66 19.87
C PRO A 57 2.77 -7.99 21.16
N ASP A 58 2.65 -6.65 21.17
CA ASP A 58 2.17 -5.86 22.32
C ASP A 58 0.67 -5.51 22.25
N ASP A 59 0.00 -5.78 21.12
CA ASP A 59 -1.41 -5.45 20.90
C ASP A 59 -2.34 -6.60 21.28
N VAL A 60 -2.41 -6.89 22.57
CA VAL A 60 -3.45 -7.76 23.16
C VAL A 60 -4.84 -7.10 23.12
N ALA A 61 -4.95 -5.87 22.58
CA ALA A 61 -6.17 -5.07 22.52
C ALA A 61 -6.72 -4.82 21.10
N HIS A 62 -6.05 -5.29 20.04
CA HIS A 62 -6.55 -5.18 18.66
C HIS A 62 -6.84 -6.58 18.12
N SER A 63 -8.13 -6.92 18.24
CA SER A 63 -8.83 -8.13 17.78
C SER A 63 -8.05 -9.46 17.85
N PRO A 64 -8.45 -10.43 18.71
CA PRO A 64 -7.83 -11.75 18.80
C PRO A 64 -7.94 -12.59 17.50
N ASP A 65 -8.61 -12.06 16.49
CA ASP A 65 -8.80 -12.67 15.20
C ASP A 65 -8.25 -11.75 14.09
N ALA A 66 -7.06 -12.09 13.56
CA ALA A 66 -6.48 -11.40 12.41
C ALA A 66 -7.38 -11.43 11.17
N SER A 67 -8.38 -12.32 11.13
CA SER A 67 -9.39 -12.33 10.07
C SER A 67 -10.47 -11.25 10.23
N ALA A 68 -10.59 -10.62 11.40
CA ALA A 68 -11.49 -9.51 11.66
C ALA A 68 -10.85 -8.13 11.42
N TRP A 69 -9.54 -8.08 11.15
CA TRP A 69 -8.83 -6.83 10.88
C TRP A 69 -9.32 -6.15 9.61
N THR A 70 -9.46 -4.83 9.67
CA THR A 70 -9.84 -3.99 8.53
C THR A 70 -8.86 -2.83 8.31
N PRO A 71 -8.74 -2.30 7.08
CA PRO A 71 -7.93 -1.10 6.83
C PRO A 71 -8.31 0.13 7.65
N ALA A 72 -9.53 0.17 8.21
CA ALA A 72 -9.99 1.25 9.08
C ALA A 72 -9.23 1.30 10.43
N GLU A 73 -8.60 0.19 10.83
CA GLU A 73 -7.78 0.10 12.05
C GLU A 73 -6.38 0.69 11.87
N LEU A 74 -5.94 0.97 10.63
CA LEU A 74 -4.70 1.69 10.40
C LEU A 74 -4.87 3.17 10.78
N PRO A 75 -3.84 3.79 11.40
CA PRO A 75 -3.83 5.23 11.65
C PRO A 75 -4.19 6.03 10.39
N PRO A 76 -4.91 7.16 10.48
CA PRO A 76 -5.33 7.93 9.32
C PRO A 76 -4.20 8.15 8.32
N GLY A 77 -4.47 7.79 7.07
CA GLY A 77 -3.53 8.01 5.99
C GLY A 77 -3.37 9.49 5.64
N PRO A 78 -2.31 9.85 4.91
CA PRO A 78 -2.14 11.21 4.42
C PRO A 78 -3.25 11.57 3.44
N ALA A 79 -3.65 12.85 3.43
CA ALA A 79 -4.70 13.35 2.56
C ALA A 79 -4.41 13.01 1.09
N GLY A 80 -5.43 12.66 0.31
CA GLY A 80 -5.30 12.28 -1.10
C GLY A 80 -4.58 10.95 -1.36
N SER A 81 -4.35 10.15 -0.32
CA SER A 81 -3.78 8.80 -0.44
C SER A 81 -4.84 7.74 -0.17
N ARG A 82 -4.68 6.60 -0.82
CA ARG A 82 -5.43 5.35 -0.63
C ARG A 82 -4.43 4.27 -0.25
N ARG A 83 -4.82 3.31 0.56
CA ARG A 83 -3.95 2.24 1.03
C ARG A 83 -4.37 0.92 0.43
N LEU A 84 -3.44 0.25 -0.23
CA LEU A 84 -3.56 -1.14 -0.61
C LEU A 84 -2.73 -1.99 0.34
N VAL A 85 -3.41 -2.68 1.24
CA VAL A 85 -2.77 -3.59 2.20
C VAL A 85 -2.65 -4.95 1.53
N LEU A 86 -1.43 -5.44 1.40
CA LEU A 86 -1.18 -6.77 0.87
C LEU A 86 -1.49 -7.79 1.96
N GLY A 87 -2.58 -8.54 1.83
CA GLY A 87 -2.80 -9.77 2.59
C GLY A 87 -2.08 -10.95 1.94
N TRP A 88 -2.43 -12.15 2.37
CA TRP A 88 -1.97 -13.38 1.77
C TRP A 88 -2.91 -13.80 0.65
N HIS A 89 -2.35 -14.27 -0.46
CA HIS A 89 -3.17 -14.90 -1.46
C HIS A 89 -3.62 -16.27 -0.94
N SER A 90 -4.91 -16.45 -0.73
CA SER A 90 -5.51 -17.71 -0.26
C SER A 90 -6.48 -18.18 -1.34
N ALA A 91 -6.08 -19.19 -2.10
CA ALA A 91 -6.97 -19.85 -3.06
C ALA A 91 -6.86 -21.35 -2.90
N SER A 92 -8.00 -22.03 -2.86
CA SER A 92 -8.07 -23.49 -2.80
C SER A 92 -7.25 -24.10 -1.66
N GLY A 93 -7.16 -23.42 -0.51
CA GLY A 93 -6.41 -23.88 0.66
C GLY A 93 -4.89 -23.73 0.58
N VAL A 94 -4.36 -23.14 -0.50
CA VAL A 94 -2.93 -22.84 -0.65
C VAL A 94 -2.70 -21.36 -0.42
N THR A 95 -1.80 -21.05 0.53
CA THR A 95 -1.34 -19.68 0.79
C THR A 95 -0.07 -19.40 -0.01
N ARG A 96 -0.05 -18.31 -0.79
CA ARG A 96 1.12 -17.87 -1.56
C ARG A 96 1.34 -16.36 -1.47
N TRP A 97 2.52 -15.91 -1.88
CA TRP A 97 2.78 -14.50 -2.16
C TRP A 97 2.00 -14.05 -3.40
N HIS A 98 1.49 -12.82 -3.38
CA HIS A 98 0.95 -12.17 -4.58
C HIS A 98 2.06 -11.94 -5.60
N THR A 99 1.73 -12.06 -6.89
CA THR A 99 2.70 -11.70 -7.94
C THR A 99 2.75 -10.18 -8.13
N PRO A 100 3.80 -9.64 -8.78
CA PRO A 100 3.82 -8.22 -9.15
C PRO A 100 2.60 -7.80 -9.98
N GLU A 101 2.09 -8.68 -10.85
CA GLU A 101 0.90 -8.44 -11.66
C GLU A 101 -0.36 -8.36 -10.81
N ASP A 102 -0.54 -9.28 -9.85
CA ASP A 102 -1.66 -9.27 -8.88
C ASP A 102 -1.71 -7.92 -8.14
N ILE A 103 -0.54 -7.49 -7.63
CA ILE A 103 -0.41 -6.24 -6.87
C ILE A 103 -0.68 -5.03 -7.77
N SER A 104 -0.10 -5.00 -8.97
CA SER A 104 -0.24 -3.87 -9.89
C SER A 104 -1.69 -3.72 -10.36
N ALA A 105 -2.36 -4.83 -10.68
CA ALA A 105 -3.76 -4.81 -11.08
C ALA A 105 -4.67 -4.27 -9.95
N ALA A 106 -4.48 -4.74 -8.72
CA ALA A 106 -5.25 -4.26 -7.57
C ALA A 106 -4.98 -2.79 -7.27
N ALA A 107 -3.72 -2.35 -7.38
CA ALA A 107 -3.33 -0.98 -7.13
C ALA A 107 -3.89 -0.01 -8.18
N LEU A 108 -3.90 -0.39 -9.46
CA LEU A 108 -4.54 0.38 -10.53
C LEU A 108 -6.06 0.44 -10.35
N ALA A 109 -6.71 -0.68 -10.04
CA ALA A 109 -8.14 -0.70 -9.77
C ALA A 109 -8.50 0.22 -8.57
N LEU A 110 -7.66 0.22 -7.53
CA LEU A 110 -7.83 1.12 -6.39
C LEU A 110 -7.56 2.57 -6.75
N LEU A 111 -6.64 2.86 -7.68
CA LEU A 111 -6.37 4.22 -8.14
C LEU A 111 -7.58 4.79 -8.91
N ASP A 112 -8.19 3.98 -9.77
CA ASP A 112 -9.31 4.37 -10.64
C ASP A 112 -10.68 4.37 -9.93
N ALA A 113 -10.77 3.84 -8.72
CA ALA A 113 -12.04 3.75 -8.00
C ALA A 113 -12.67 5.16 -7.77
N PRO A 114 -13.99 5.32 -7.93
CA PRO A 114 -14.64 6.64 -7.93
C PRO A 114 -14.68 7.29 -6.54
N ALA A 115 -14.70 6.48 -5.47
CA ALA A 115 -14.67 6.96 -4.09
C ALA A 115 -13.31 6.69 -3.45
N PRO A 116 -12.81 7.60 -2.60
CA PRO A 116 -11.63 7.32 -1.80
C PRO A 116 -11.94 6.16 -0.84
N ALA A 117 -11.24 5.04 -1.02
CA ALA A 117 -11.33 3.88 -0.15
C ALA A 117 -9.94 3.25 0.00
N ASP A 118 -9.72 2.60 1.14
CA ASP A 118 -8.62 1.68 1.33
C ASP A 118 -9.09 0.26 1.01
N ALA A 119 -8.15 -0.62 0.67
CA ALA A 119 -8.44 -1.99 0.30
C ALA A 119 -7.41 -2.98 0.86
N VAL A 120 -7.84 -4.23 0.98
CA VAL A 120 -6.97 -5.38 1.23
C VAL A 120 -6.94 -6.24 -0.02
N LEU A 121 -5.74 -6.63 -0.45
CA LEU A 121 -5.55 -7.65 -1.47
C LEU A 121 -5.30 -9.00 -0.80
N GLY A 122 -6.29 -9.89 -0.82
CA GLY A 122 -6.23 -11.20 -0.18
C GLY A 122 -6.70 -11.18 1.28
N GLU A 123 -6.21 -12.14 2.08
CA GLU A 123 -6.66 -12.33 3.46
C GLU A 123 -5.58 -11.88 4.46
N VAL A 124 -5.94 -11.10 5.47
CA VAL A 124 -5.02 -10.79 6.56
C VAL A 124 -4.91 -12.00 7.49
N ARG A 125 -3.68 -12.40 7.76
CA ARG A 125 -3.31 -13.40 8.79
C ARG A 125 -2.07 -12.90 9.52
N PRO A 126 -1.77 -13.41 10.72
CA PRO A 126 -0.57 -13.04 11.44
C PRO A 126 0.68 -13.28 10.59
N TRP A 127 1.72 -12.46 10.79
CA TRP A 127 2.99 -12.59 10.06
C TRP A 127 3.67 -13.96 10.24
N SER A 128 3.39 -14.66 11.35
CA SER A 128 3.83 -16.04 11.59
C SER A 128 3.23 -17.05 10.60
N ALA A 129 2.12 -16.72 9.94
CA ALA A 129 1.46 -17.56 8.94
C ALA A 129 1.83 -17.19 7.49
N ARG A 130 2.85 -16.34 7.28
CA ARG A 130 3.27 -15.94 5.94
C ARG A 130 3.64 -17.16 5.07
N PRO A 131 3.40 -17.10 3.75
CA PRO A 131 3.92 -18.11 2.83
C PRO A 131 5.44 -18.26 2.95
N ALA A 132 5.92 -19.48 2.75
CA ALA A 132 7.36 -19.76 2.71
C ALA A 132 8.08 -19.01 1.58
#